data_AF-A0A1E7MZY3-F1
#
_entry.id   AF-A0A1E7MZY3-F1
#
_cell.length_a   1.000
_cell.length_b   1.000
_cell.length_c   1.000
_cell.angle_alpha   90.00
_cell.angle_beta   90.00
_cell.angle_gamma   90.00
#
_symmetry.space_group_name_H-M   'P 1'
#
loop_
_entity.id
_entity.type
_entity.pdbx_description
1 polymer ?
#
loop_
_entity_poly.entity_id
_entity_poly.type
_entity_poly.pdbx_seq_one_letter_code
_entity_poly.pdbx_strand_id
1 'polypeptide(L)' 'MRATSWAWPDRAPQDWTSPGTDGFGLSDSRAVTRRHFGVDAESVTVAALTALTHRGEVKAGTVRLAAERHGVRF' A
#
# COMPACT_ATOMS: atom_id res chain seq x y z
N MET A 1 24.83 -3.95 26.81
CA MET A 1 23.81 -4.78 26.17
C MET A 1 22.64 -3.87 25.78
N ARG A 2 22.43 -3.60 24.49
CA ARG A 2 21.23 -2.89 23.99
C ARG A 2 20.40 -3.88 23.19
N ALA A 3 19.24 -4.24 23.72
CA ALA A 3 18.13 -4.67 22.88
C ALA A 3 17.58 -3.41 22.20
N THR A 4 17.54 -3.36 20.87
CA THR A 4 16.87 -2.36 19.98
C THR A 4 17.49 -2.53 18.60
N SER A 5 16.80 -2.80 17.49
CA SER A 5 15.44 -2.46 17.06
C SER A 5 14.88 -3.58 16.17
N TRP A 6 13.57 -3.82 16.25
CA TRP A 6 12.79 -4.56 15.25
C TRP A 6 12.48 -3.69 14.00
N ALA A 7 13.26 -2.63 13.80
CA ALA A 7 13.09 -1.74 12.67
C ALA A 7 13.65 -2.44 11.42
N TRP A 8 12.75 -2.73 10.50
CA TRP A 8 13.04 -3.14 9.13
C TRP A 8 13.34 -1.97 8.14
N PRO A 9 12.83 -0.72 8.32
CA PRO A 9 12.97 0.30 7.28
C PRO A 9 14.41 0.80 7.06
N ASP A 10 15.24 0.83 8.10
CA ASP A 10 16.65 1.25 8.03
C ASP A 10 17.54 0.25 7.28
N ARG A 11 17.04 -0.95 7.00
CA ARG A 11 17.74 -2.00 6.26
C ARG A 11 17.28 -2.19 4.82
N ALA A 12 16.22 -1.52 4.38
CA ALA A 12 15.79 -1.58 3.00
C ALA A 12 16.61 -0.57 2.17
N PRO A 13 17.47 -1.02 1.23
CA PRO A 13 18.25 -0.10 0.40
C PRO A 13 17.40 0.61 -0.67
N GLN A 14 16.13 0.22 -0.82
CA GLN A 14 15.16 0.82 -1.73
C GLN A 14 13.97 1.40 -0.97
N ASP A 15 13.21 2.29 -1.63
CA ASP A 15 11.94 2.79 -1.12
C ASP A 15 11.00 1.64 -0.75
N TRP A 16 10.35 1.77 0.41
CA TRP A 16 9.52 0.73 0.98
C TRP A 16 8.12 1.26 1.29
N THR A 17 7.11 0.46 0.97
CA THR A 17 5.70 0.71 1.33
C THR A 17 5.09 -0.60 1.80
N SER A 18 4.41 -0.57 2.94
CA SER A 18 3.82 -1.76 3.57
C SER A 18 2.35 -1.54 3.86
N PRO A 19 1.44 -1.88 2.93
CA PRO A 19 0.02 -1.95 3.21
C PRO A 19 -0.23 -2.95 4.34
N GLY A 20 -0.99 -2.52 5.35
CA GLY A 20 -1.29 -3.29 6.55
C GLY A 20 -2.78 -3.31 6.85
N THR A 21 -3.16 -4.12 7.82
CA THR A 21 -4.54 -4.20 8.32
C THR A 21 -4.64 -3.54 9.68
N ASP A 22 -4.28 -2.26 9.75
CA ASP A 22 -4.33 -1.49 10.99
C ASP A 22 -5.78 -1.26 11.42
N GLY A 23 -6.03 -1.29 12.73
CA GLY A 23 -7.35 -1.11 13.32
C GLY A 23 -8.01 -2.40 13.84
N PHE A 24 -9.30 -2.31 14.18
CA PHE A 24 -10.08 -3.44 14.67
C PHE A 24 -10.55 -4.35 13.52
N GLY A 25 -10.74 -5.64 13.81
CA GLY A 25 -11.23 -6.61 12.84
C GLY A 25 -12.65 -6.34 12.34
N LEU A 26 -12.98 -6.89 11.17
CA LEU A 26 -14.29 -6.80 10.52
C LEU A 26 -14.86 -8.20 10.27
N SER A 27 -16.14 -8.41 10.60
CA SER A 27 -16.87 -9.65 10.30
C SER A 27 -17.57 -9.54 8.95
N ASP A 28 -16.85 -9.89 7.90
CA ASP A 28 -17.35 -9.95 6.52
C ASP A 28 -16.58 -11.04 5.75
N SER A 29 -16.92 -11.25 4.49
CA SER A 29 -16.16 -12.03 3.53
C SER A 29 -14.72 -11.51 3.38
N ARG A 30 -13.80 -12.42 3.04
CA ARG A 30 -12.38 -12.04 2.85
C ARG A 30 -12.18 -10.96 1.78
N ALA A 31 -12.99 -10.96 0.72
CA ALA A 31 -12.89 -9.98 -0.35
C ALA A 31 -13.19 -8.57 0.18
N VAL A 32 -14.33 -8.40 0.87
CA VAL A 32 -14.73 -7.12 1.46
C VAL A 32 -13.76 -6.70 2.55
N THR A 33 -13.33 -7.61 3.43
CA THR A 33 -12.39 -7.28 4.49
C THR A 33 -11.03 -6.81 3.95
N ARG A 34 -10.48 -7.46 2.93
CA ARG A 34 -9.22 -6.98 2.30
C ARG A 34 -9.40 -5.62 1.65
N ARG A 35 -10.54 -5.40 1.01
CA ARG A 35 -10.87 -4.12 0.40
C ARG A 35 -11.03 -3.01 1.43
N HIS A 36 -11.62 -3.32 2.58
CA HIS A 36 -11.76 -2.40 3.71
C HIS A 36 -10.40 -1.95 4.24
N PHE A 37 -9.48 -2.89 4.43
CA PHE A 37 -8.13 -2.58 4.92
C PHE A 37 -7.15 -2.10 3.84
N GLY A 38 -7.56 -2.02 2.57
CA GLY A 38 -6.67 -1.59 1.49
C GLY A 38 -5.52 -2.56 1.19
N VAL A 39 -5.73 -3.86 1.42
CA VAL A 39 -4.74 -4.93 1.19
C VAL A 39 -5.16 -5.89 0.08
N ASP A 40 -6.14 -5.51 -0.73
CA ASP A 40 -6.47 -6.21 -1.97
C ASP A 40 -5.48 -5.86 -3.10
N ALA A 41 -5.55 -6.61 -4.21
CA ALA A 41 -4.58 -6.48 -5.30
C ALA A 41 -4.64 -5.08 -5.95
N GLU A 42 -5.84 -4.52 -6.03
CA GLU A 42 -6.12 -3.20 -6.56
C GLU A 42 -5.46 -2.11 -5.72
N SER A 43 -5.60 -2.16 -4.39
CA SER A 43 -4.97 -1.19 -3.50
C SER A 43 -3.45 -1.30 -3.53
N VAL A 44 -2.90 -2.52 -3.58
CA VAL A 44 -1.46 -2.76 -3.73
C VAL A 44 -0.93 -2.20 -5.06
N THR A 45 -1.71 -2.35 -6.14
CA THR A 45 -1.34 -1.80 -7.46
C THR A 45 -1.26 -0.28 -7.43
N VAL A 46 -2.25 0.38 -6.82
CA VAL A 46 -2.25 1.85 -6.66
C VAL A 46 -1.06 2.29 -5.81
N ALA A 47 -0.77 1.61 -4.69
CA ALA A 47 0.39 1.92 -3.86
C ALA A 47 1.72 1.78 -4.61
N ALA A 48 1.88 0.72 -5.41
CA ALA A 48 3.08 0.51 -6.23
C ALA A 48 3.24 1.61 -7.30
N LEU A 49 2.16 2.00 -7.98
CA LEU A 49 2.18 3.09 -8.96
C LEU A 49 2.48 4.44 -8.31
N THR A 50 2.01 4.67 -7.08
CA THR A 50 2.35 5.86 -6.30
C THR A 50 3.85 5.91 -6.03
N ALA A 51 4.45 4.81 -5.55
CA ALA A 51 5.90 4.74 -5.34
C ALA A 51 6.70 4.99 -6.63
N LEU A 52 6.29 4.39 -7.74
CA LEU A 52 6.93 4.62 -9.06
C LEU A 52 6.79 6.07 -9.53
N THR A 53 5.67 6.71 -9.24
CA THR A 53 5.44 8.13 -9.58
C THR A 53 6.38 9.03 -8.78
N HIS A 54 6.59 8.76 -7.50
CA HIS A 54 7.54 9.50 -6.66
C HIS A 54 8.98 9.40 -7.19
N ARG A 55 9.34 8.27 -7.81
CA ARG A 55 10.64 8.09 -8.48
C ARG A 55 10.70 8.68 -9.90
N GLY A 56 9.59 9.21 -10.42
CA GLY A 56 9.51 9.75 -11.78
C GLY A 56 9.51 8.69 -12.89
N GLU A 57 9.32 7.41 -12.54
CA GLU A 57 9.34 6.28 -13.50
C GLU A 57 8.03 6.15 -14.28
N VAL A 58 6.93 6.71 -13.77
CA VAL A 58 5.62 6.74 -14.43
C VAL A 58 5.00 8.15 -14.37
N LYS A 59 4.11 8.45 -15.32
CA LYS A 59 3.45 9.76 -15.40
C LYS A 59 2.57 10.02 -14.17
N ALA A 60 2.57 11.25 -13.66
CA ALA A 60 1.81 11.65 -12.48
C ALA A 60 0.29 11.31 -12.53
N GLY A 61 -0.33 11.32 -13.71
CA GLY A 61 -1.74 10.97 -13.88
C GLY A 61 -2.07 9.47 -13.75
N THR A 62 -1.07 8.59 -13.75
CA THR A 62 -1.25 7.12 -13.78
C THR A 62 -1.94 6.62 -12.52
N VAL A 63 -1.58 7.15 -11.36
CA VAL A 63 -2.13 6.77 -10.05
C VAL A 63 -3.63 7.07 -9.98
N ARG A 64 -4.03 8.28 -10.38
CA ARG A 64 -5.44 8.68 -10.42
C ARG A 64 -6.28 7.77 -11.32
N LEU A 65 -5.79 7.50 -12.53
CA LEU A 65 -6.46 6.61 -13.49
C LEU A 65 -6.63 5.19 -12.93
N ALA A 66 -5.60 4.64 -12.29
CA ALA A 66 -5.66 3.31 -11.69
C ALA A 66 -6.68 3.25 -10.54
N ALA A 67 -6.67 4.25 -9.66
CA ALA A 67 -7.60 4.32 -8.55
C ALA A 67 -9.05 4.48 -9.02
N GLU A 68 -9.32 5.33 -10.01
CA GLU A 68 -10.64 5.45 -10.63
C GLU A 68 -11.09 4.11 -11.24
N ARG A 69 -10.21 3.45 -12.01
CA ARG A 69 -10.50 2.16 -12.65
C ARG A 69 -10.84 1.06 -11.65
N HIS A 70 -10.13 1.01 -10.53
CA HIS A 70 -10.29 -0.02 -9.50
C HIS A 70 -11.21 0.42 -8.34
N GLY A 71 -11.81 1.61 -8.47
CA GLY A 71 -12.60 2.25 -7.43
C GLY A 71 -11.87 2.49 -6.12
N VAL A 72 -10.53 2.45 -6.08
CA VAL A 72 -9.70 2.67 -4.88
C VAL A 72 -9.85 4.14 -4.44
N ARG A 73 -10.10 4.36 -3.15
CA ARG A 73 -10.23 5.71 -2.58
C ARG A 73 -8.87 6.16 -2.03
N PHE A 74 -8.56 7.43 -2.22
CA PHE A 74 -7.43 8.14 -1.60
C PHE A 74 -7.87 8.83 -0.33
#